data_AF-A0A9E2FXN1-F1
#
_entry.id   AF-A0A9E2FXN1-F1
#
_cell.length_a   1.000
_cell.length_b   1.000
_cell.length_c   1.000
_cell.angle_alpha   90.00
_cell.angle_beta   90.00
_cell.angle_gamma   90.00
#
_symmetry.space_group_name_H-M   'P 1'
#
loop_
_entity.id
_entity.type
_entity.pdbx_description
1 polymer ?
#
loop_
_entity_poly.entity_id
_entity_poly.type
_entity_poly.pdbx_seq_one_letter_code
_entity_poly.pdbx_strand_id
1 'polypeptide(L)' 'MQNKEIVSQLPVNPSEVIYAITMETLLAAIVHRLGAEALKLTEEDLYLAREEVLAAISHNLDERDYIDMGLDAWEITRNL' A
#
# COMPACT_ATOMS: atom_id res chain seq x y z
N MET A 1 14.73 22.60 9.08
CA MET A 1 15.58 22.16 10.20
C MET A 1 14.87 21.14 11.10
N GLN A 2 13.58 21.31 11.43
CA GLN A 2 12.81 20.38 12.30
C GLN A 2 12.75 18.90 11.87
N ASN A 3 12.58 18.57 10.58
CA ASN A 3 12.51 17.15 10.16
C ASN A 3 13.79 16.36 10.48
N LYS A 4 14.97 17.00 10.55
CA LYS A 4 16.23 16.32 10.90
C LYS A 4 16.29 15.92 12.38
N GLU A 5 15.61 16.64 13.26
CA GLU A 5 15.61 16.39 14.70
C GLU A 5 14.67 15.22 15.05
N ILE A 6 13.51 15.09 14.39
CA ILE A 6 12.60 13.95 14.58
C ILE A 6 13.21 12.65 14.06
N VAL A 7 13.86 12.69 12.89
CA VAL A 7 14.54 11.51 12.31
C VAL A 7 15.65 10.98 13.23
N SER A 8 16.33 11.85 13.99
CA SER A 8 17.36 11.42 14.96
C SER A 8 16.81 10.73 16.21
N GLN A 9 15.50 10.78 16.46
CA GLN A 9 14.83 10.09 17.58
C GLN A 9 14.37 8.67 17.20
N LEU A 10 14.38 8.32 15.91
CA LEU A 10 14.05 6.99 15.44
C LEU A 10 15.31 6.10 15.47
N PRO A 11 15.33 5.00 16.23
CA PRO A 11 16.35 3.96 16.07
C PRO A 11 16.19 3.16 14.76
N VAL A 12 15.17 3.50 13.95
CA VAL A 12 14.71 2.76 12.78
C VAL A 12 15.08 3.51 11.49
N ASN A 13 15.31 2.76 10.42
CA ASN A 13 15.65 3.27 9.11
C ASN A 13 14.55 4.23 8.60
N PRO A 14 14.85 5.52 8.33
CA PRO A 14 13.87 6.47 7.80
C PRO A 14 13.34 6.12 6.40
N SER A 15 13.93 5.12 5.75
CA SER A 15 13.44 4.54 4.48
C SER A 15 12.61 3.27 4.66
N GLU A 16 12.11 2.99 5.86
CA GLU A 16 11.20 1.87 6.10
C GLU A 16 9.90 2.02 5.31
N VAL A 17 9.41 0.90 4.77
CA VAL A 17 8.16 0.84 4.01
C VAL A 17 7.02 0.52 4.98
N ILE A 18 6.10 1.47 5.19
CA ILE A 18 4.95 1.31 6.10
C ILE A 18 3.90 0.36 5.49
N TYR A 19 3.69 0.42 4.17
CA TYR A 19 2.76 -0.45 3.45
C TYR A 19 3.23 -0.68 2.01
N ALA A 20 3.02 -1.89 1.50
CA ALA A 20 3.33 -2.26 0.12
C ALA A 20 2.28 -3.23 -0.44
N ILE A 21 1.93 -3.04 -1.72
CA ILE A 21 1.18 -4.01 -2.52
C ILE A 21 2.20 -4.82 -3.31
N THR A 22 2.28 -6.11 -3.03
CA THR A 22 3.18 -7.05 -3.71
C THR A 22 2.42 -7.85 -4.77
N MET A 23 3.15 -8.51 -5.68
CA MET A 23 2.53 -9.42 -6.64
C MET A 23 1.75 -10.54 -5.94
N GLU A 24 2.22 -11.02 -4.80
CA GLU A 24 1.51 -12.02 -3.99
C GLU A 24 0.16 -11.49 -3.49
N THR A 25 0.12 -10.27 -2.95
CA THR A 25 -1.15 -9.66 -2.50
C THR A 25 -2.13 -9.45 -3.67
N LEU A 26 -1.61 -9.09 -4.86
CA LEU A 26 -2.41 -8.98 -6.06
C LEU A 26 -2.97 -10.34 -6.50
N LEU A 27 -2.15 -11.39 -6.54
CA LEU A 27 -2.59 -12.73 -6.91
C LEU A 27 -3.65 -13.27 -5.94
N ALA A 28 -3.47 -13.04 -4.63
CA ALA A 28 -4.46 -13.40 -3.64
C ALA A 28 -5.81 -12.69 -3.88
N ALA A 29 -5.78 -11.40 -4.23
CA ALA A 29 -6.97 -10.64 -4.57
C ALA A 29 -7.65 -11.13 -5.86
N ILE A 30 -6.86 -11.48 -6.88
CA ILE A 30 -7.36 -12.06 -8.14
C ILE A 30 -8.04 -13.41 -7.87
N VAL A 31 -7.39 -14.31 -7.13
CA VAL A 31 -7.96 -15.61 -6.74
C VAL A 31 -9.24 -15.43 -5.93
N HIS A 32 -9.25 -14.50 -4.98
CA HIS A 32 -10.44 -14.21 -4.19
C HIS A 32 -11.61 -13.73 -5.07
N ARG A 33 -11.33 -12.92 -6.10
CA ARG A 33 -12.35 -12.37 -7.00
C ARG A 33 -12.88 -13.38 -8.03
N LEU A 34 -12.01 -14.22 -8.58
CA LEU A 34 -12.33 -15.11 -9.71
C LEU A 34 -12.54 -16.58 -9.29
N GLY A 35 -12.12 -16.97 -8.09
CA GLY A 35 -12.18 -18.35 -7.64
C GLY A 35 -11.41 -19.30 -8.57
N ALA A 36 -12.05 -20.40 -8.99
CA ALA A 36 -11.45 -21.41 -9.85
C ALA A 36 -11.07 -20.88 -11.25
N GLU A 37 -11.71 -19.81 -11.73
CA GLU A 37 -11.41 -19.22 -13.04
C GLU A 37 -10.02 -18.56 -13.07
N ALA A 38 -9.45 -18.20 -11.91
CA ALA A 38 -8.09 -17.69 -11.81
C ALA A 38 -7.04 -18.68 -12.36
N LEU A 39 -7.33 -19.98 -12.34
CA LEU A 39 -6.43 -21.02 -12.87
C LEU A 39 -6.29 -21.00 -14.40
N LYS A 40 -7.18 -20.29 -15.09
CA LYS A 40 -7.15 -20.14 -16.56
C LYS A 40 -6.33 -18.94 -17.02
N LEU A 41 -5.90 -18.08 -16.08
CA LEU A 41 -5.14 -16.89 -16.40
C LEU A 41 -3.73 -17.26 -16.87
N THR A 42 -3.31 -16.60 -17.93
CA THR A 42 -1.95 -16.68 -18.43
C THR A 42 -1.04 -15.73 -17.65
N GLU A 43 0.28 -15.90 -17.80
CA GLU A 43 1.26 -14.95 -17.26
C GLU A 43 1.00 -13.52 -17.76
N GLU A 44 0.63 -13.36 -19.03
CA GLU A 44 0.28 -12.07 -19.63
C GLU A 44 -0.92 -11.42 -18.95
N ASP A 45 -1.99 -12.18 -18.66
CA ASP A 45 -3.15 -11.68 -17.94
C ASP A 45 -2.80 -11.17 -16.54
N LEU A 46 -1.87 -11.87 -15.85
CA LEU A 46 -1.42 -11.49 -14.51
C LEU A 46 -0.60 -10.20 -14.52
N TYR A 47 0.28 -10.03 -15.50
CA TYR A 47 1.03 -8.78 -15.65
C TYR A 47 0.13 -7.63 -16.08
N LEU A 48 -0.84 -7.87 -16.97
CA LEU A 48 -1.83 -6.86 -17.33
C LEU A 48 -2.63 -6.42 -16.10
N ALA A 49 -3.08 -7.36 -15.26
CA ALA A 49 -3.75 -7.03 -14.00
C ALA A 49 -2.87 -6.17 -13.08
N ARG A 50 -1.56 -6.43 -13.03
CA ARG A 50 -0.61 -5.59 -12.27
C ARG A 50 -0.53 -4.17 -12.83
N GLU A 51 -0.46 -4.01 -14.15
CA GLU A 51 -0.41 -2.70 -14.79
C GLU A 51 -1.69 -1.90 -14.55
N GLU A 52 -2.85 -2.55 -14.65
CA GLU A 52 -4.14 -1.92 -14.37
C GLU A 52 -4.27 -1.47 -12.91
N VAL A 53 -3.80 -2.29 -11.95
CA VAL A 53 -3.78 -1.90 -10.53
C VAL A 53 -2.81 -0.74 -10.30
N LEU A 54 -1.64 -0.74 -10.93
CA LEU A 54 -0.70 0.37 -10.83
C LEU A 54 -1.28 1.68 -11.39
N ALA A 55 -1.95 1.61 -12.53
CA ALA A 55 -2.64 2.76 -13.13
C ALA A 55 -3.76 3.29 -12.23
N ALA A 56 -4.57 2.39 -11.65
CA ALA A 56 -5.63 2.76 -10.72
C ALA A 56 -5.07 3.48 -9.47
N ILE A 57 -3.99 2.98 -8.89
CA ILE A 57 -3.31 3.63 -7.75
C ILE A 57 -2.79 5.00 -8.19
N SER A 58 -2.06 5.07 -9.31
CA SER A 58 -1.43 6.30 -9.77
C SER A 58 -2.44 7.41 -10.07
N HIS A 59 -3.65 7.06 -10.51
CA HIS A 59 -4.70 8.02 -10.84
C HIS A 59 -5.60 8.40 -9.67
N ASN A 60 -5.77 7.53 -8.68
CA ASN A 60 -6.82 7.70 -7.66
C ASN A 60 -6.31 7.74 -6.22
N LEU A 61 -5.11 7.23 -5.93
CA LEU A 61 -4.59 7.16 -4.58
C LEU A 61 -3.74 8.40 -4.27
N ASP A 62 -4.27 9.28 -3.42
CA ASP A 62 -3.45 10.30 -2.75
C ASP A 62 -2.95 9.72 -1.43
N GLU A 63 -1.65 9.41 -1.37
CA GLU A 63 -1.02 8.85 -0.17
C GLU A 63 -1.15 9.77 1.05
N ARG A 64 -1.30 11.09 0.84
CA ARG A 64 -1.45 12.07 1.92
C ARG A 64 -2.76 11.88 2.68
N ASP A 65 -3.85 11.55 1.99
CA ASP A 65 -5.15 11.33 2.63
C ASP A 65 -5.11 10.15 3.62
N TYR A 66 -4.37 9.08 3.26
CA TYR A 66 -4.20 7.92 4.13
C TYR A 66 -3.25 8.20 5.30
N ILE A 67 -2.21 9.00 5.07
CA ILE A 67 -1.31 9.46 6.13
C ILE A 67 -2.09 10.30 7.14
N ASP A 68 -2.84 11.30 6.67
CA ASP A 68 -3.62 12.19 7.52
C ASP A 68 -4.67 11.40 8.31
N MET A 69 -5.39 10.48 7.68
CA MET A 69 -6.34 9.59 8.36
C MET A 69 -5.67 8.75 9.48
N GLY A 70 -4.48 8.21 9.22
CA GLY A 70 -3.73 7.44 10.20
C GLY A 70 -3.24 8.29 11.38
N LEU A 71 -2.78 9.52 11.09
CA LEU A 71 -2.33 10.47 12.11
C LEU A 71 -3.49 10.97 12.97
N ASP A 72 -4.66 11.24 12.39
CA ASP A 72 -5.87 11.61 13.12
C ASP A 72 -6.28 10.50 14.11
N ALA A 73 -6.31 9.25 13.64
CA ALA A 73 -6.63 8.11 14.50
C ALA A 73 -5.60 7.90 15.62
N TRP A 74 -4.31 8.10 15.32
CA TRP A 74 -3.24 8.06 16.31
C TRP A 74 -3.37 9.18 17.35
N GLU A 75 -3.68 10.40 16.93
CA GLU A 75 -3.87 11.55 17.82
C GLU A 75 -5.04 11.31 18.79
N ILE A 76 -6.16 10.79 18.29
CA ILE A 76 -7.29 10.38 19.13
C ILE A 76 -6.82 9.38 20.18
N THR A 77 -6.15 8.31 19.75
CA THR A 77 -5.71 7.22 20.65
C THR A 77 -4.71 7.72 21.71
N ARG A 78 -3.83 8.66 21.36
CA ARG A 78 -2.84 9.23 22.28
C ARG A 78 -3.47 10.11 23.37
N ASN A 79 -4.61 10.72 23.06
CA ASN A 79 -5.30 11.66 23.95
C ASN A 79 -6.44 10.99 24.76
N LEU A 80 -6.61 9.67 24.65
CA LEU A 80 -7.45 8.82 25.51
C LEU A 80 -6.68 8.36 26.75
#